data_AF-A0A2P7MTI8-F1
#
_entry.id   AF-A0A2P7MTI8-F1
#
_cell.length_a   1.000
_cell.length_b   1.000
_cell.length_c   1.000
_cell.angle_alpha   90.00
_cell.angle_beta   90.00
_cell.angle_gamma   90.00
#
_symmetry.space_group_name_H-M   'P 1'
#
loop_
_entity.id
_entity.type
_entity.pdbx_description
1 polymer ?
#
loop_
_entity_poly.entity_id
_entity_poly.type
_entity_poly.pdbx_seq_one_letter_code
_entity_poly.pdbx_strand_id
1 'polypeptide(L)' 'MGNQHMGPNAQGTSYHVAGHQDNGRQGDALEVYFECITTCSLDDGACVTRCVEELREQP' A
#
# COMPACT_ATOMS: atom_id res chain seq x y z
N MET A 1 18.78 47.04 -9.35
CA MET A 1 18.80 45.74 -10.04
C MET A 1 18.62 44.65 -8.98
N GLY A 2 17.60 43.81 -9.06
CA GLY A 2 17.36 42.74 -8.09
C GLY A 2 15.98 42.11 -8.28
N ASN A 3 15.82 41.31 -9.34
CA ASN A 3 14.56 40.62 -9.64
C ASN A 3 14.46 39.35 -8.79
N GLN A 4 13.59 39.35 -7.78
CA GLN A 4 13.21 38.14 -7.08
C GLN A 4 12.12 37.42 -7.87
N HIS A 5 12.57 36.61 -8.83
CA HIS A 5 11.80 35.51 -9.36
C HIS A 5 11.60 34.50 -8.22
N MET A 6 10.39 34.41 -7.67
CA MET A 6 9.94 33.23 -6.92
C MET A 6 8.95 32.51 -7.82
N GLY A 7 9.45 31.50 -8.54
CA GLY A 7 8.62 30.61 -9.35
C GLY A 7 7.77 29.69 -8.46
N PRO A 8 6.60 29.24 -8.94
CA PRO A 8 5.80 28.27 -8.24
C PRO A 8 6.39 26.89 -8.49
N ASN A 9 7.05 26.31 -7.49
CA ASN A 9 7.28 24.88 -7.51
C ASN A 9 7.06 24.26 -6.13
N ALA A 10 5.79 24.30 -5.71
CA ALA A 10 5.25 23.29 -4.82
C ALA A 10 4.47 22.29 -5.69
N GLN A 11 5.16 21.64 -6.62
CA GLN A 11 4.72 20.34 -7.09
C GLN A 11 4.87 19.43 -5.88
N GLY A 12 3.78 19.27 -5.14
CA GLY A 12 3.68 18.22 -4.14
C GLY A 12 4.21 16.96 -4.79
N THR A 13 5.24 16.38 -4.20
CA THR A 13 5.67 15.03 -4.54
C THR A 13 4.50 14.14 -4.20
N SER A 14 3.59 14.01 -5.18
CA SER A 14 2.72 12.88 -5.31
C SER A 14 3.63 11.68 -5.11
N TYR A 15 3.39 10.96 -4.04
CA TYR A 15 4.06 9.72 -3.70
C TYR A 15 3.60 8.71 -4.75
N HIS A 16 4.13 8.85 -5.97
CA HIS A 16 4.03 7.83 -6.98
C HIS A 16 4.89 6.69 -6.48
N VAL A 17 4.24 5.67 -5.91
CA VAL A 17 4.84 4.35 -5.71
C VAL A 17 5.19 3.81 -7.10
N ALA A 18 6.34 4.21 -7.59
CA ALA A 18 6.87 3.81 -8.87
C ALA A 18 7.46 2.41 -8.71
N GLY A 19 6.63 1.41 -8.99
CA GLY A 19 7.08 0.11 -9.46
C GLY A 19 6.90 -1.05 -8.49
N HIS A 20 5.97 -1.93 -8.84
CA HIS A 20 6.30 -3.35 -8.91
C HIS A 20 5.69 -3.93 -10.20
N GLN A 21 6.57 -4.22 -11.16
CA GLN A 21 6.23 -4.91 -12.39
C GLN A 21 5.87 -6.37 -12.06
N ASP A 22 4.90 -6.90 -12.81
CA ASP A 22 4.62 -8.33 -12.92
C ASP A 22 4.26 -9.06 -11.61
N ASN A 23 3.26 -8.56 -10.87
CA ASN A 23 2.58 -9.40 -9.89
C ASN A 23 1.15 -8.93 -9.54
N GLY A 24 0.30 -8.70 -10.55
CA GLY A 24 -1.08 -8.26 -10.31
C GLY A 24 -1.76 -9.09 -9.22
N ARG A 25 -1.60 -10.42 -9.25
CA ARG A 25 -2.22 -11.32 -8.27
C ARG A 25 -1.61 -11.26 -6.86
N GLN A 26 -0.29 -11.27 -6.68
CA GLN A 26 0.28 -11.20 -5.32
C GLN A 26 0.27 -9.77 -4.75
N GLY A 27 0.26 -8.75 -5.60
CA GLY A 27 0.07 -7.35 -5.18
C GLY A 27 -1.32 -7.14 -4.59
N ASP A 28 -2.35 -7.59 -5.30
CA ASP A 28 -3.74 -7.58 -4.83
C ASP A 28 -3.90 -8.44 -3.56
N ALA A 29 -3.21 -9.58 -3.50
CA ALA A 29 -3.24 -10.50 -2.36
C ALA A 29 -2.77 -9.85 -1.06
N LEU A 30 -1.59 -9.22 -1.13
CA LEU A 30 -0.97 -8.59 0.03
C LEU A 30 -1.77 -7.36 0.47
N GLU A 31 -2.35 -6.61 -0.46
CA GLU A 31 -3.19 -5.45 -0.14
C GLU A 31 -4.42 -5.86 0.68
N VAL A 32 -5.11 -6.94 0.29
CA VAL A 32 -6.23 -7.52 1.06
C VAL A 32 -5.77 -8.02 2.44
N TYR A 33 -4.61 -8.66 2.53
CA TYR A 33 -4.06 -9.09 3.81
C TYR A 33 -3.74 -7.90 4.73
N PHE A 34 -3.14 -6.83 4.21
CA PHE A 34 -2.85 -5.63 4.99
C PHE A 34 -4.12 -4.92 5.44
N GLU A 35 -5.16 -4.85 4.60
CA GLU A 35 -6.48 -4.34 5.01
C GLU A 35 -7.10 -5.22 6.12
N CYS A 36 -7.05 -6.53 5.99
CA CYS A 36 -7.56 -7.47 6.99
C CYS A 36 -6.83 -7.32 8.33
N ILE A 37 -5.49 -7.29 8.32
CA ILE A 37 -4.68 -7.15 9.53
C ILE A 37 -4.88 -5.79 10.21
N THR A 38 -5.16 -4.72 9.47
CA THR A 38 -5.44 -3.41 10.09
C THR A 38 -6.79 -3.33 10.79
N THR A 39 -7.72 -4.23 10.46
CA THR A 39 -9.01 -4.36 11.15
C THR A 39 -9.00 -5.43 12.24
N CYS A 40 -8.09 -6.41 12.14
CA CYS A 40 -7.82 -7.40 13.17
C CYS A 40 -6.87 -6.88 14.25
N SER A 41 -7.02 -7.38 15.48
CA SER A 41 -5.91 -7.31 16.45
C SER A 41 -4.93 -8.43 16.15
N LEU A 42 -3.63 -8.14 16.07
CA LEU A 42 -2.59 -9.16 15.81
C LEU A 42 -2.51 -10.23 16.90
N ASP A 43 -3.00 -9.92 18.11
CA ASP A 43 -3.14 -10.86 19.22
C ASP A 43 -4.33 -11.82 19.05
N ASP A 44 -5.32 -11.46 18.21
CA ASP A 44 -6.45 -12.34 17.91
C ASP A 44 -6.05 -13.33 16.81
N GLY A 45 -5.42 -14.43 17.23
CA GLY A 45 -4.91 -15.46 16.33
C GLY A 45 -5.97 -16.09 15.43
N ALA A 46 -7.26 -16.06 15.83
CA ALA A 46 -8.36 -16.49 14.98
C ALA A 46 -8.59 -15.52 13.81
N CYS A 47 -8.60 -14.20 14.08
CA CYS A 47 -8.70 -13.15 13.06
C CYS A 47 -7.53 -13.21 12.07
N VAL A 48 -6.29 -13.33 12.57
CA VAL A 48 -5.09 -13.44 11.73
C VAL A 48 -5.11 -14.70 10.86
N THR A 49 -5.55 -15.85 11.41
CA THR A 49 -5.66 -17.10 10.65
C THR A 49 -6.59 -16.93 9.45
N ARG A 50 -7.74 -16.27 9.63
CA ARG A 50 -8.65 -15.97 8.52
C ARG A 50 -8.00 -15.07 7.47
N CYS A 51 -7.29 -14.01 7.87
CA CYS A 51 -6.58 -13.15 6.93
C CYS A 51 -5.55 -13.91 6.09
N VAL A 52 -4.85 -14.89 6.67
CA VAL A 52 -3.85 -15.70 5.95
C VAL A 52 -4.50 -16.74 5.04
N GLU A 53 -5.65 -17.30 5.42
CA GLU A 53 -6.40 -18.23 4.57
C GLU A 53 -6.88 -17.56 3.27
N GLU A 54 -7.40 -16.34 3.36
CA GLU A 54 -7.81 -15.53 2.18
C GLU A 54 -6.62 -15.20 1.25
N LEU A 55 -5.40 -15.06 1.81
CA LEU A 55 -4.18 -14.86 1.03
C LEU A 55 -3.76 -16.13 0.27
N ARG A 56 -4.03 -17.32 0.85
CA ARG A 56 -3.63 -18.62 0.29
C ARG A 56 -4.56 -19.12 -0.82
N GLU A 57 -5.81 -18.67 -0.86
CA GLU A 57 -6.77 -19.08 -1.89
C GLU A 57 -6.56 -18.37 -3.24
N GLN A 58 -5.47 -17.62 -3.40
CA GLN A 58 -5.10 -16.96 -4.65
C GLN A 58 -4.23 -17.89 -5.51
N PRO A 59 -4.72 -18.35 -6.68
CA PRO A 59 -4.01 -19.30 -7.54
C PRO A 59 -2.70 -18.79 -8.13
#